data_AF-A0A3L8C701-F1
#
_entry.id   AF-A0A3L8C701-F1
#
_cell.length_a   1.000
_cell.length_b   1.000
_cell.length_c   1.000
_cell.angle_alpha   90.00
_cell.angle_beta   90.00
_cell.angle_gamma   90.00
#
_symmetry.space_group_name_H-M   'P 1'
#
loop_
_entity.id
_entity.type
_entity.pdbx_description
1 polymer ?
#
loop_
_entity_poly.entity_id
_entity_poly.type
_entity_poly.pdbx_seq_one_letter_code
_entity_poly.pdbx_strand_id
1 'polypeptide(L)'
;DGGAGHFGHCIRAVRTRSPGTKIEVLVPDFRGRMDIALDLLAADPPDVFNHNLENVPRLYKAIRPGSDYQWSLDLLKRYKERMPNVATKSGLMVGLGETNEEVMQVMRDLRAHNVDMVTIGQYLQPSKQHAPVDRFVHPDEFEEFRVFGEELGFVNVASGPLVRSSYHADLQHKGEDVNAVHKASLKPSS
;
A
#
# COMPACT_ATOMS: atom_id res chain seq x y z
N ASP A 1 0.20 -23.24 0.13
CA ASP A 1 0.78 -22.01 -0.43
C ASP A 1 -0.06 -20.75 -0.16
N GLY A 2 -1.30 -20.85 0.32
CA GLY A 2 -2.10 -19.66 0.66
C GLY A 2 -2.57 -18.85 -0.56
N GLY A 3 -2.60 -19.48 -1.74
CA GLY A 3 -2.96 -18.84 -3.00
C GLY A 3 -1.79 -18.17 -3.74
N ALA A 4 -0.58 -18.14 -3.16
CA ALA A 4 0.57 -17.51 -3.78
C ALA A 4 0.95 -18.09 -5.16
N GLY A 5 0.80 -19.41 -5.35
CA GLY A 5 1.03 -20.03 -6.66
C GLY A 5 0.09 -19.50 -7.75
N HIS A 6 -1.15 -19.17 -7.39
CA HIS A 6 -2.09 -18.57 -8.33
C HIS A 6 -1.64 -17.18 -8.80
N PHE A 7 -1.12 -16.34 -7.90
CA PHE A 7 -0.53 -15.05 -8.27
C PHE A 7 0.62 -15.24 -9.26
N GLY A 8 1.58 -16.13 -8.97
CA GLY A 8 2.71 -16.40 -9.86
C GLY A 8 2.27 -16.89 -11.25
N HIS A 9 1.27 -17.78 -11.30
CA HIS A 9 0.68 -18.25 -12.56
C HIS A 9 0.04 -17.12 -13.38
N CYS A 10 -0.67 -16.21 -12.73
CA CYS A 10 -1.26 -15.04 -13.38
C CYS A 10 -0.19 -14.08 -13.91
N ILE A 11 0.85 -13.79 -13.12
CA ILE A 11 1.99 -12.94 -13.54
C ILE A 11 2.64 -13.54 -14.78
N ARG A 12 2.99 -14.83 -14.74
CA ARG A 12 3.59 -15.55 -15.88
C ARG A 12 2.69 -15.50 -17.11
N ALA A 13 1.40 -15.76 -16.97
CA ALA A 13 0.45 -15.74 -18.09
C ALA A 13 0.36 -14.35 -18.74
N VAL A 14 0.35 -13.28 -17.95
CA VAL A 14 0.37 -11.90 -18.45
C VAL A 14 1.69 -11.61 -19.17
N ARG A 15 2.84 -11.95 -18.58
CA ARG A 15 4.16 -11.75 -19.21
C ARG A 15 4.30 -12.46 -20.56
N THR A 16 3.80 -13.69 -20.68
CA THR A 16 3.84 -14.45 -21.93
C THR A 16 3.00 -13.79 -23.03
N ARG A 17 1.85 -13.19 -22.68
CA ARG A 17 0.90 -12.62 -23.67
C ARG A 17 1.13 -11.14 -23.95
N SER A 18 1.66 -10.40 -22.97
CA SER A 18 1.86 -8.96 -23.03
C SER A 18 3.15 -8.60 -22.26
N PRO A 19 4.34 -8.85 -22.83
CA PRO A 19 5.61 -8.73 -22.11
C PRO A 19 5.91 -7.30 -21.64
N GLY A 20 5.40 -6.28 -22.33
CA GLY A 20 5.56 -4.87 -21.96
C GLY A 20 4.64 -4.37 -20.85
N THR A 21 3.63 -5.15 -20.44
CA THR A 21 2.70 -4.75 -19.38
C THR A 21 3.41 -4.72 -18.03
N LYS A 22 3.29 -3.60 -17.32
CA LYS A 22 3.71 -3.51 -15.92
C LYS A 22 2.68 -4.15 -14.99
N ILE A 23 3.13 -4.92 -14.02
CA ILE A 23 2.31 -5.74 -13.14
C ILE A 23 2.55 -5.33 -11.69
N GLU A 24 1.52 -4.79 -11.04
CA GLU A 24 1.45 -4.66 -9.58
C GLU A 24 0.55 -5.78 -9.04
N VAL A 25 0.95 -6.40 -7.94
CA VAL A 25 0.09 -7.35 -7.19
C VAL A 25 -0.20 -6.81 -5.81
N LEU A 26 -1.46 -6.91 -5.38
CA LEU A 26 -1.88 -6.69 -3.99
C LEU A 26 -2.16 -8.05 -3.35
N VAL A 27 -1.29 -8.47 -2.43
CA VAL A 27 -1.30 -9.81 -1.85
C VAL A 27 -1.91 -9.83 -0.45
N PRO A 28 -2.49 -10.96 -0.01
CA PRO A 28 -2.83 -11.17 1.40
C PRO A 28 -1.56 -11.35 2.25
N ASP A 29 -1.75 -11.51 3.56
CA ASP A 29 -0.66 -11.75 4.53
C ASP A 29 -0.11 -13.20 4.48
N PHE A 30 -0.75 -14.11 3.75
CA PHE A 30 -0.39 -15.53 3.65
C PHE A 30 -0.26 -16.27 4.99
N ARG A 31 -1.01 -15.87 6.03
CA ARG A 31 -1.02 -16.39 7.43
C ARG A 31 -0.37 -17.76 7.64
N GLY A 32 0.79 -17.78 8.31
CA GLY A 32 1.52 -19.02 8.65
C GLY A 32 2.18 -19.73 7.46
N ARG A 33 2.18 -19.13 6.27
CA ARG A 33 2.73 -19.69 5.03
C ARG A 33 3.60 -18.69 4.27
N MET A 34 4.20 -17.72 4.98
CA MET A 34 5.00 -16.64 4.38
C MET A 34 6.13 -17.20 3.50
N ASP A 35 6.91 -18.16 3.99
CA ASP A 35 8.09 -18.64 3.25
C ASP A 35 7.74 -19.23 1.88
N ILE A 36 6.84 -20.21 1.86
CA ILE A 36 6.36 -20.83 0.61
C ILE A 36 5.69 -19.80 -0.31
N ALA A 37 4.95 -18.83 0.24
CA ALA A 37 4.28 -17.82 -0.56
C ALA A 37 5.29 -16.89 -1.26
N LEU A 38 6.28 -16.41 -0.50
CA LEU A 38 7.33 -15.54 -1.02
C LEU A 38 8.23 -16.27 -2.02
N ASP A 39 8.53 -17.56 -1.84
CA ASP A 39 9.31 -18.36 -2.80
C ASP A 39 8.58 -18.50 -4.14
N LEU A 40 7.28 -18.77 -4.11
CA LEU A 40 6.47 -18.87 -5.33
C LEU A 40 6.34 -17.52 -6.06
N LEU A 41 6.20 -16.42 -5.32
CA LEU A 41 6.12 -15.07 -5.89
C LEU A 41 7.48 -14.54 -6.37
N ALA A 42 8.60 -15.06 -5.85
CA ALA A 42 9.93 -14.74 -6.34
C ALA A 42 10.25 -15.46 -7.66
N ALA A 43 9.66 -16.64 -7.90
CA ALA A 43 9.82 -17.38 -9.14
C ALA A 43 9.21 -16.67 -10.37
N ASP A 44 8.08 -15.98 -10.17
CA ASP A 44 7.40 -15.18 -11.19
C ASP A 44 7.14 -13.76 -10.64
N PRO A 45 8.15 -12.87 -10.59
CA PRO A 45 8.03 -11.60 -9.89
C PRO A 45 7.16 -10.55 -10.61
N PRO A 46 6.39 -9.74 -9.87
CA PRO A 46 5.73 -8.54 -10.38
C PRO A 46 6.75 -7.40 -10.57
N ASP A 47 6.33 -6.28 -11.14
CA ASP A 47 7.10 -5.02 -11.08
C ASP A 47 6.93 -4.33 -9.72
N VAL A 48 5.76 -4.47 -9.09
CA VAL A 48 5.45 -3.93 -7.76
C VAL A 48 4.78 -5.00 -6.90
N PHE A 49 5.32 -5.23 -5.71
CA PHE A 49 4.76 -6.11 -4.69
C PHE A 49 4.09 -5.26 -3.60
N ASN A 50 2.76 -5.33 -3.54
CA ASN A 50 1.96 -4.53 -2.62
C ASN A 50 1.30 -5.42 -1.55
N HIS A 51 1.45 -5.02 -0.29
CA HIS A 51 0.65 -5.52 0.82
C HIS A 51 0.27 -4.35 1.72
N ASN A 52 -1.02 -4.03 1.80
CA ASN A 52 -1.48 -2.95 2.65
C ASN A 52 -1.37 -3.33 4.13
N LEU A 53 -1.00 -2.37 4.98
CA LEU A 53 -1.17 -2.44 6.43
C LEU A 53 -2.59 -2.01 6.85
N GLU A 54 -3.23 -1.14 6.08
CA GLU A 54 -4.56 -0.57 6.27
C GLU A 54 -4.71 0.38 7.47
N ASN A 55 -4.13 0.09 8.63
CA ASN A 55 -4.28 0.95 9.81
C ASN A 55 -3.14 0.79 10.84
N VAL A 56 -3.23 1.54 11.94
CA VAL A 56 -2.23 1.63 13.02
C VAL A 56 -2.31 0.42 13.98
N PRO A 57 -1.22 0.08 14.70
CA PRO A 57 -1.17 -1.10 15.57
C PRO A 57 -2.32 -1.20 16.59
N ARG A 58 -2.71 -0.08 17.20
CA ARG A 58 -3.78 -0.01 18.19
C ARG A 58 -5.15 -0.46 17.62
N LEU A 59 -5.43 -0.10 16.36
CA LEU A 59 -6.69 -0.41 15.68
C LEU A 59 -6.62 -1.71 14.86
N TYR A 60 -5.43 -2.28 14.66
CA TYR A 60 -5.17 -3.35 13.71
C TYR A 60 -6.09 -4.57 13.88
N LYS A 61 -6.26 -5.06 15.11
CA LYS A 61 -7.11 -6.23 15.38
C LYS A 61 -8.60 -5.96 15.17
N ALA A 62 -9.04 -4.72 15.40
CA ALA A 62 -10.42 -4.31 15.20
C ALA A 62 -10.76 -4.17 13.71
N ILE A 63 -9.84 -3.59 12.94
CA ILE A 63 -10.01 -3.36 11.49
C ILE A 63 -9.71 -4.61 10.67
N ARG A 64 -8.75 -5.44 11.10
CA ARG A 64 -8.27 -6.63 10.36
C ARG A 64 -8.24 -7.89 11.22
N PRO A 65 -9.40 -8.45 11.62
CA PRO A 65 -9.45 -9.67 12.41
C PRO A 65 -8.59 -10.81 11.85
N GLY A 66 -7.72 -11.36 12.71
CA GLY A 66 -6.81 -12.46 12.37
C GLY A 66 -5.52 -12.06 11.64
N SER A 67 -5.30 -10.76 11.38
CA SER A 67 -4.04 -10.26 10.81
C SER A 67 -3.13 -9.75 11.93
N ASP A 68 -1.83 -9.81 11.71
CA ASP A 68 -0.82 -9.32 12.65
C ASP A 68 0.02 -8.21 12.02
N TYR A 69 0.24 -7.12 12.77
CA TYR A 69 0.91 -5.91 12.27
C TYR A 69 2.37 -6.21 11.92
N GLN A 70 3.10 -6.86 12.83
CA GLN A 70 4.51 -7.19 12.61
C GLN A 70 4.67 -8.22 11.49
N TRP A 71 3.79 -9.21 11.42
CA TRP A 71 3.76 -10.17 10.31
C TRP A 71 3.60 -9.51 8.94
N SER A 72 2.80 -8.45 8.86
CA SER A 72 2.56 -7.70 7.63
C SER A 72 3.78 -6.88 7.21
N LEU A 73 4.50 -6.29 8.18
CA LEU A 73 5.79 -5.63 7.97
C LEU A 73 6.88 -6.63 7.55
N ASP A 74 6.97 -7.77 8.23
CA ASP A 74 7.93 -8.83 7.94
C ASP A 74 7.71 -9.40 6.54
N LEU A 75 6.46 -9.54 6.08
CA LEU A 75 6.14 -9.98 4.72
C LEU A 75 6.78 -9.06 3.68
N LEU A 76 6.59 -7.75 3.82
CA LEU A 76 7.13 -6.74 2.89
C LEU A 76 8.66 -6.74 2.91
N LYS A 77 9.26 -6.73 4.12
CA LYS A 77 10.71 -6.75 4.30
C LYS A 77 11.35 -7.99 3.68
N ARG A 78 10.82 -9.18 4.00
CA ARG A 78 11.36 -10.46 3.53
C ARG A 78 11.18 -10.65 2.04
N TYR A 79 10.13 -10.09 1.43
CA TYR A 79 10.02 -10.07 -0.02
C TYR A 79 11.08 -9.15 -0.64
N LYS A 80 11.29 -7.94 -0.10
CA LYS A 80 12.32 -7.01 -0.56
C LYS A 80 13.72 -7.62 -0.47
N GLU A 81 14.01 -8.38 0.59
CA GLU A 81 15.28 -9.10 0.76
C GLU A 81 15.49 -10.18 -0.32
N ARG A 82 14.42 -10.90 -0.73
CA ARG A 82 14.49 -11.90 -1.80
C ARG A 82 14.58 -11.27 -3.19
N MET A 83 13.87 -10.16 -3.40
CA MET A 83 13.75 -9.47 -4.69
C MET A 83 14.10 -7.97 -4.56
N PRO A 84 15.38 -7.60 -4.37
CA PRO A 84 15.78 -6.20 -4.11
C PRO A 84 15.38 -5.21 -5.20
N ASN A 85 15.27 -5.69 -6.44
CA ASN A 85 14.93 -4.87 -7.61
C ASN A 85 13.43 -4.71 -7.84
N VAL A 86 12.58 -5.42 -7.09
CA VAL A 86 11.12 -5.25 -7.14
C VAL A 86 10.73 -4.15 -6.16
N ALA A 87 9.89 -3.22 -6.60
CA ALA A 87 9.40 -2.16 -5.73
C ALA A 87 8.38 -2.74 -4.74
N THR A 88 8.48 -2.37 -3.47
CA THR A 88 7.51 -2.75 -2.43
C THR A 88 6.61 -1.57 -2.11
N LYS A 89 5.33 -1.88 -1.86
CA LYS A 89 4.30 -0.88 -1.61
C LYS A 89 3.40 -1.30 -0.47
N SER A 90 2.90 -0.31 0.27
CA SER A 90 1.84 -0.50 1.24
C SER A 90 0.82 0.63 1.20
N GLY A 91 -0.28 0.45 1.91
CA GLY A 91 -1.38 1.39 1.98
C GLY A 91 -1.96 1.51 3.38
N LEU A 92 -2.44 2.71 3.70
CA LEU A 92 -3.14 3.07 4.93
C LEU A 92 -4.47 3.75 4.59
N MET A 93 -5.50 3.44 5.38
CA MET A 93 -6.77 4.15 5.38
C MET A 93 -6.88 4.96 6.67
N VAL A 94 -7.09 6.27 6.53
CA VAL A 94 -7.26 7.22 7.64
C VAL A 94 -8.73 7.61 7.80
N GLY A 95 -9.10 8.07 8.99
CA GLY A 95 -10.47 8.40 9.38
C GLY A 95 -11.19 7.31 10.16
N LEU A 96 -10.46 6.37 10.77
CA LEU A 96 -10.99 5.23 11.54
C LEU A 96 -10.71 5.34 13.05
N GLY A 97 -10.20 6.48 13.51
CA GLY A 97 -9.90 6.78 14.92
C GLY A 97 -8.41 6.74 15.26
N GLU A 98 -7.53 6.65 14.26
CA GLU A 98 -6.09 6.85 14.40
C GLU A 98 -5.72 8.34 14.52
N THR A 99 -4.64 8.65 15.25
CA THR A 99 -4.05 10.00 15.26
C THR A 99 -3.00 10.16 14.16
N ASN A 100 -2.66 11.41 13.81
CA ASN A 100 -1.64 11.70 12.81
C ASN A 100 -0.26 11.15 13.23
N GLU A 101 0.07 11.20 14.52
CA GLU A 101 1.32 10.67 15.06
C GLU A 101 1.40 9.16 14.90
N GLU A 102 0.29 8.45 15.10
CA GLU A 102 0.23 6.99 14.88
C GLU A 102 0.40 6.66 13.39
N VAL A 103 -0.20 7.43 12.48
CA VAL A 103 0.01 7.27 11.02
C VAL A 103 1.47 7.50 10.66
N MET A 104 2.07 8.59 11.15
CA MET A 104 3.49 8.90 10.92
C MET A 104 4.41 7.83 11.52
N GLN A 105 4.04 7.21 12.65
CA GLN A 105 4.79 6.08 13.19
C GLN A 105 4.76 4.87 12.25
N VAL A 106 3.59 4.54 11.69
CA VAL A 106 3.49 3.46 10.70
C VAL A 106 4.35 3.75 9.47
N MET A 107 4.42 5.00 9.03
CA MET A 107 5.30 5.40 7.92
C MET A 107 6.78 5.18 8.23
N ARG A 108 7.22 5.48 9.46
CA ARG A 108 8.58 5.16 9.92
C ARG A 108 8.83 3.65 9.93
N ASP A 109 7.87 2.88 10.41
CA ASP A 109 7.98 1.43 10.48
C ASP A 109 8.08 0.83 9.06
N LEU A 110 7.25 1.27 8.12
CA LEU A 110 7.32 0.89 6.70
C LEU A 110 8.72 1.18 6.11
N ARG A 111 9.27 2.37 6.36
CA ARG A 111 10.63 2.70 5.87
C ARG A 111 11.72 1.88 6.53
N ALA A 112 11.63 1.61 7.84
CA ALA A 112 12.54 0.71 8.54
C ALA A 112 12.51 -0.74 7.99
N HIS A 113 11.42 -1.11 7.30
CA HIS A 113 11.25 -2.39 6.61
C HIS A 113 11.54 -2.31 5.11
N ASN A 114 12.20 -1.24 4.64
CA ASN A 114 12.58 -1.01 3.25
C ASN A 114 11.39 -1.00 2.27
N VAL A 115 10.24 -0.47 2.68
CA VAL A 115 9.08 -0.29 1.80
C VAL A 115 9.26 0.94 0.92
N ASP A 116 9.23 0.79 -0.40
CA ASP A 116 9.57 1.87 -1.34
C ASP A 116 8.46 2.90 -1.52
N MET A 117 7.19 2.48 -1.46
CA MET A 117 6.03 3.31 -1.81
C MET A 117 4.93 3.22 -0.76
N VAL A 118 4.21 4.31 -0.52
CA VAL A 118 3.05 4.32 0.38
C VAL A 118 1.88 5.10 -0.19
N THR A 119 0.67 4.55 -0.02
CA THR A 119 -0.60 5.22 -0.32
C THR A 119 -1.37 5.51 0.97
N ILE A 120 -1.85 6.73 1.17
CA ILE A 120 -2.65 7.14 2.32
C ILE A 120 -3.95 7.74 1.80
N GLY A 121 -5.08 7.10 2.11
CA GLY A 121 -6.39 7.48 1.60
C GLY A 121 -7.46 7.56 2.68
N GLN A 122 -8.53 8.33 2.44
CA GLN A 122 -9.66 8.41 3.35
C GLN A 122 -10.42 7.07 3.35
N TYR A 123 -10.69 6.53 4.54
CA TYR A 123 -11.66 5.48 4.74
C TYR A 123 -13.06 5.99 4.40
N LEU A 124 -13.72 5.31 3.46
CA LEU A 124 -15.12 5.55 3.13
C LEU A 124 -15.91 4.31 3.52
N GLN A 125 -16.85 4.48 4.44
CA GLN A 125 -17.67 3.39 4.95
C GLN A 125 -18.48 2.75 3.80
N PRO A 126 -18.24 1.46 3.48
CA PRO A 126 -18.94 0.81 2.37
C PRO A 126 -20.43 0.61 2.63
N SER A 127 -20.79 0.33 3.88
CA SER A 127 -22.19 0.17 4.33
C SER A 127 -22.28 0.37 5.84
N LYS A 128 -23.51 0.55 6.36
CA LYS A 128 -23.78 0.73 7.79
C LYS A 128 -23.31 -0.41 8.71
N GLN A 129 -22.97 -1.57 8.15
CA GLN A 129 -22.46 -2.73 8.90
C GLN A 129 -20.95 -2.68 9.12
N HIS A 130 -20.25 -1.79 8.41
CA HIS A 130 -18.80 -1.59 8.56
C HIS A 130 -18.51 -0.54 9.63
N ALA A 131 -17.25 -0.46 10.06
CA ALA A 131 -16.79 0.56 11.00
C ALA A 131 -17.29 1.96 10.57
N PRO A 132 -17.83 2.77 11.51
CA PRO A 132 -18.19 4.13 11.18
C PRO A 132 -16.94 4.95 10.83
N VAL A 133 -17.11 5.97 9.99
CA VAL A 133 -16.07 6.99 9.81
C VAL A 133 -15.96 7.77 11.13
N ASP A 134 -14.76 7.83 11.70
CA ASP A 134 -14.46 8.60 12.90
C ASP A 134 -14.25 10.08 12.56
N ARG A 135 -13.44 10.34 11.52
CA ARG A 135 -13.18 11.68 11.00
C ARG A 135 -12.97 11.69 9.49
N PHE A 136 -13.31 12.82 8.88
CA PHE A 136 -12.85 13.16 7.52
C PHE A 136 -11.59 13.99 7.65
N VAL A 137 -10.46 13.41 7.24
CA VAL A 137 -9.14 14.03 7.34
C VAL A 137 -9.06 15.22 6.39
N HIS A 138 -8.55 16.35 6.87
CA HIS A 138 -8.44 17.57 6.07
C HIS A 138 -7.39 17.39 4.96
N PRO A 139 -7.57 17.98 3.76
CA PRO A 139 -6.56 17.91 2.69
C PRO A 139 -5.16 18.34 3.11
N ASP A 140 -5.04 19.30 4.03
CA ASP A 140 -3.74 19.75 4.54
C ASP A 140 -3.03 18.65 5.36
N GLU A 141 -3.76 17.81 6.10
CA GLU A 141 -3.16 16.68 6.82
C GLU A 141 -2.65 15.60 5.86
N PHE A 142 -3.34 15.38 4.72
CA PHE A 142 -2.83 14.51 3.67
C PHE A 142 -1.54 15.06 3.05
N GLU A 143 -1.44 16.38 2.88
CA GLU A 143 -0.21 17.04 2.41
C GLU A 143 0.92 16.90 3.44
N GLU A 144 0.63 17.03 4.73
CA GLU A 144 1.59 16.77 5.81
C GLU A 144 2.14 15.34 5.75
N PHE A 145 1.27 14.34 5.56
CA PHE A 145 1.72 12.95 5.37
C PHE A 145 2.59 12.79 4.12
N ARG A 146 2.25 13.47 3.00
CA ARG A 146 3.04 13.42 1.77
C ARG A 146 4.46 13.92 2.01
N VAL A 147 4.59 15.14 2.54
CA VAL A 147 5.87 15.78 2.84
C VAL A 147 6.68 14.93 3.81
N PHE A 148 6.06 14.46 4.89
CA PHE A 148 6.72 13.62 5.87
C PHE A 148 7.25 12.31 5.26
N GLY A 149 6.47 11.67 4.38
CA GLY A 149 6.93 10.45 3.70
C GLY A 149 8.10 10.69 2.74
N GLU A 150 8.09 11.80 2.02
CA GLU A 150 9.21 12.20 1.15
C GLU A 150 10.47 12.45 1.97
N GLU A 151 10.36 13.12 3.13
CA GLU A 151 11.48 13.33 4.05
C GLU A 151 12.04 12.02 4.63
N LEU A 152 11.20 11.01 4.86
CA LEU A 152 11.63 9.66 5.24
C LEU A 152 12.27 8.86 4.08
N GLY A 153 12.22 9.37 2.86
CA GLY A 153 12.81 8.75 1.68
C GLY A 153 11.98 7.62 1.07
N PHE A 154 10.64 7.71 1.10
CA PHE A 154 9.82 6.93 0.18
C PHE A 154 10.10 7.38 -1.26
N VAL A 155 10.14 6.44 -2.20
CA VAL A 155 10.28 6.73 -3.64
C VAL A 155 9.01 7.39 -4.18
N ASN A 156 7.85 7.01 -3.63
CA ASN A 156 6.58 7.63 -3.97
C ASN A 156 5.65 7.67 -2.75
N VAL A 157 5.01 8.83 -2.54
CA VAL A 157 3.94 9.02 -1.56
C VAL A 157 2.70 9.56 -2.25
N ALA A 158 1.67 8.73 -2.30
CA ALA A 158 0.35 9.15 -2.75
C ALA A 158 -0.53 9.39 -1.53
N SER A 159 -0.95 10.63 -1.28
CA SER A 159 -1.68 10.98 -0.07
C SER A 159 -2.83 11.92 -0.41
N GLY A 160 -4.06 11.48 -0.18
CA GLY A 160 -5.22 12.33 -0.44
C GLY A 160 -6.56 11.62 -0.22
N PRO A 161 -7.67 12.38 -0.14
CA PRO A 161 -8.97 11.82 0.23
C PRO A 161 -9.45 10.69 -0.69
N LEU A 162 -9.19 10.82 -2.00
CA LEU A 162 -9.63 9.83 -3.00
C LEU A 162 -8.54 8.81 -3.38
N VAL A 163 -7.37 8.86 -2.73
CA VAL A 163 -6.31 7.90 -2.98
C VAL A 163 -6.76 6.50 -2.56
N ARG A 164 -6.41 5.54 -3.41
CA ARG A 164 -6.58 4.10 -3.21
C ARG A 164 -5.27 3.41 -3.54
N SER A 165 -5.08 2.17 -3.07
CA SER A 165 -3.86 1.40 -3.32
C SER A 165 -3.52 1.27 -4.81
N SER A 166 -4.51 1.25 -5.70
CA SER A 166 -4.32 1.22 -7.17
C SER A 166 -4.41 2.58 -7.88
N TYR A 167 -4.67 3.67 -7.16
CA TYR A 167 -4.88 4.99 -7.75
C TYR A 167 -3.61 5.51 -8.42
N HIS A 168 -3.65 5.73 -9.74
CA HIS A 168 -2.51 6.20 -10.54
C HIS A 168 -1.22 5.37 -10.38
N ALA A 169 -1.32 4.05 -10.21
CA ALA A 169 -0.16 3.17 -10.05
C ALA A 169 0.89 3.31 -11.19
N ASP A 170 0.44 3.64 -12.39
CA ASP A 170 1.28 3.92 -13.56
C ASP A 170 2.11 5.21 -13.40
N LEU A 171 1.52 6.29 -12.88
CA LEU A 171 2.22 7.54 -12.57
C LEU A 171 3.12 7.37 -11.34
N GLN A 172 2.65 6.60 -10.35
CA GLN A 172 3.44 6.32 -9.16
C GLN A 172 4.73 5.57 -9.49
N HIS A 173 4.66 4.58 -10.38
CA HIS A 173 5.83 3.85 -10.88
C HIS A 173 6.82 4.75 -11.63
N LYS A 174 6.34 5.82 -12.29
CA LYS A 174 7.21 6.80 -12.97
C LYS A 174 7.82 7.83 -12.02
N GLY A 175 7.46 7.83 -10.73
CA GLY A 175 7.86 8.86 -9.78
C GLY A 175 7.20 10.22 -10.05
N GLU A 176 6.09 10.24 -10.79
CA GLU A 176 5.34 11.47 -11.05
C GLU A 176 4.46 11.83 -9.85
N ASP A 177 4.33 13.13 -9.56
CA ASP A 177 3.49 13.61 -8.46
C ASP A 177 2.00 13.37 -8.78
N VAL A 178 1.46 12.29 -8.22
CA VAL A 178 0.05 11.93 -8.33
C VAL A 178 -0.89 12.90 -7.61
N ASN A 179 -0.36 13.74 -6.71
CA ASN A 179 -1.14 14.70 -5.95
C ASN A 179 -1.39 15.99 -6.78
N ALA A 180 -0.54 16.31 -7.76
CA ALA A 180 -0.74 17.40 -8.71
C ALA A 180 -1.95 17.16 -9.63
N VAL A 181 -2.19 15.91 -10.06
CA VAL A 181 -3.36 15.52 -10.86
C VAL A 181 -4.66 15.73 -10.06
N HIS A 182 -4.63 15.45 -8.75
CA HIS A 182 -5.78 15.68 -7.87
C HIS A 182 -6.08 17.17 -7.66
N LYS A 183 -5.05 18.01 -7.42
CA LYS A 183 -5.22 19.49 -7.32
C LYS A 183 -5.82 20.10 -8.59
N ALA A 184 -5.53 19.54 -9.78
CA ALA A 184 -6.14 19.99 -11.03
C ALA A 184 -7.62 19.58 -11.15
N SER A 185 -8.00 18.39 -10.67
CA SER A 185 -9.39 17.90 -10.69
C SER A 185 -10.35 18.63 -9.72
N LEU A 186 -9.79 19.30 -8.71
CA LEU A 186 -10.54 20.09 -7.72
C LEU A 186 -10.72 21.57 -8.10
N LYS A 187 -10.07 22.04 -9.18
CA LYS A 187 -10.32 23.39 -9.69
C LYS A 187 -11.67 23.39 -10.41
N PRO A 188 -12.61 24.30 -10.05
CA PRO A 188 -13.81 24.48 -10.84
C PRO A 188 -13.40 24.84 -12.27
N SER A 189 -14.03 24.23 -13.26
CA SER A 189 -13.93 24.67 -14.65
C SER A 189 -14.36 26.14 -14.71
N SER A 190 -13.43 27.02 -15.06
CA SER A 190 -13.70 28.42 -15.39
C SER A 190 -14.63 28.54 -16.58
#